data_AF-A0A534S050-F1
#
_entry.id   AF-A0A534S050-F1
#
_cell.length_a   1.000
_cell.length_b   1.000
_cell.length_c   1.000
_cell.angle_alpha   90.00
_cell.angle_beta   90.00
_cell.angle_gamma   90.00
#
_symmetry.space_group_name_H-M   'P 1'
#
loop_
_entity.id
_entity.type
_entity.pdbx_description
1 polymer ?
#
loop_
_entity_poly.entity_id
_entity_poly.type
_entity_poly.pdbx_seq_one_letter_code
_entity_poly.pdbx_strand_id
1 'polypeptide(L)'
;MPTLEERYRAVISQQEEQLLPFLRAFEALQEQLHLAKVAQHKQDLFDKAGDLFPPLNAALDGLTVPPGLEEFHQKWREAVAHLEDAYTSFLSGSEFNFLVAYFQSRRAFSLGKYLLYSLRTHLPTLQQYWLLPEVLPRRAELETPVAGVTASTGVMHRPGTDAHGEYSLYVPETYDPNRRWPLIIALHGGHGRGDDYLLTWLRPAKSKGYIVLSPKSLDRTWSIYQPNRDIRSILSILEVLLDEYAIDTGRIFVTGLSDGGTFAYAL
;
A
#
# COMPACT_ATOMS: atom_id res chain seq x y z
N MET A 1 -30.64 23.51 7.84
CA MET A 1 -30.18 22.89 6.58
C MET A 1 -28.69 22.62 6.73
N PRO A 2 -28.19 21.46 6.28
CA PRO A 2 -26.76 21.16 6.40
C PRO A 2 -25.93 22.14 5.55
N THR A 3 -24.76 22.50 6.07
CA THR A 3 -23.79 23.35 5.39
C THR A 3 -23.24 22.68 4.13
N LEU A 4 -22.50 23.43 3.31
CA LEU A 4 -21.79 22.85 2.16
C LEU A 4 -20.80 21.76 2.61
N GLU A 5 -20.02 22.03 3.67
CA GLU A 5 -19.03 21.09 4.19
C GLU A 5 -19.66 19.85 4.80
N GLU A 6 -20.77 19.98 5.54
CA GLU A 6 -21.49 18.83 6.10
C GLU A 6 -22.02 17.90 5.01
N ARG A 7 -22.56 18.47 3.92
CA ARG A 7 -23.01 17.68 2.75
C ARG A 7 -21.84 17.00 2.05
N TYR A 8 -20.72 17.71 1.89
CA TYR A 8 -19.50 17.14 1.31
C TYR A 8 -19.01 15.94 2.12
N ARG A 9 -18.85 16.12 3.43
CA ARG A 9 -18.37 15.06 4.34
C ARG A 9 -19.32 13.88 4.39
N ALA A 10 -20.63 14.11 4.35
CA ALA A 10 -21.62 13.03 4.33
C ALA A 10 -21.46 12.11 3.11
N VAL A 11 -21.20 12.67 1.93
CA VAL A 11 -20.93 11.85 0.73
C VAL A 11 -19.62 11.08 0.90
N ILE A 12 -18.53 11.74 1.30
CA ILE A 12 -17.24 11.06 1.50
C ILE A 12 -17.37 9.90 2.50
N SER A 13 -18.03 10.12 3.65
CA SER A 13 -18.25 9.07 4.64
C SER A 13 -19.08 7.91 4.11
N GLN A 14 -20.13 8.18 3.32
CA GLN A 14 -20.89 7.12 2.65
C GLN A 14 -20.01 6.31 1.69
N GLN A 15 -19.13 6.97 0.93
CA GLN A 15 -18.21 6.28 0.04
C GLN A 15 -17.17 5.45 0.80
N GLU A 16 -16.69 5.91 1.96
CA GLU A 16 -15.81 5.10 2.82
C GLU A 16 -16.47 3.78 3.25
N GLU A 17 -17.75 3.84 3.66
CA GLU A 17 -18.53 2.67 4.07
C GLU A 17 -18.72 1.67 2.91
N GLN A 18 -18.88 2.17 1.69
CA GLN A 18 -19.01 1.35 0.48
C GLN A 18 -17.66 0.77 0.02
N LEU A 19 -16.58 1.54 0.11
CA LEU A 19 -15.24 1.12 -0.33
C LEU A 19 -14.58 0.13 0.63
N LEU A 20 -14.78 0.25 1.94
CA LEU A 20 -14.15 -0.65 2.90
C LEU A 20 -14.37 -2.16 2.62
N PRO A 21 -15.62 -2.64 2.47
CA PRO A 21 -15.85 -4.05 2.17
C PRO A 21 -15.27 -4.47 0.82
N PHE A 22 -15.30 -3.58 -0.18
CA PHE A 22 -14.64 -3.82 -1.48
C PHE A 22 -13.13 -3.99 -1.31
N LEU A 23 -12.44 -3.08 -0.62
CA LEU A 23 -10.99 -3.15 -0.39
C LEU A 23 -10.58 -4.45 0.29
N ARG A 24 -11.36 -4.90 1.28
CA ARG A 24 -11.13 -6.18 1.99
C ARG A 24 -11.37 -7.38 1.08
N ALA A 25 -12.49 -7.40 0.36
CA ALA A 25 -12.84 -8.48 -0.54
C ALA A 25 -11.82 -8.62 -1.68
N PHE A 26 -11.43 -7.50 -2.27
CA PHE A 26 -10.54 -7.47 -3.41
C PHE A 26 -9.10 -7.79 -3.03
N GLU A 27 -8.61 -7.32 -1.88
CA GLU A 27 -7.31 -7.75 -1.35
C GLU A 27 -7.28 -9.25 -1.09
N ALA A 28 -8.28 -9.80 -0.38
CA ALA A 28 -8.35 -11.23 -0.08
C ALA A 28 -8.38 -12.07 -1.36
N LEU A 29 -9.10 -11.61 -2.38
CA LEU A 29 -9.13 -12.25 -3.69
C LEU A 29 -7.75 -12.27 -4.36
N GLN A 30 -7.01 -11.16 -4.33
CA GLN A 30 -5.68 -11.09 -4.94
C GLN A 30 -4.66 -11.99 -4.23
N GLU A 31 -4.79 -12.15 -2.91
CA GLU A 31 -3.94 -13.03 -2.10
C GLU A 31 -4.26 -14.52 -2.32
N GLN A 32 -5.53 -14.84 -2.59
CA GLN A 32 -6.03 -16.22 -2.71
C GLN A 32 -6.36 -16.61 -4.16
N LEU A 33 -5.82 -15.88 -5.13
CA LEU A 33 -6.12 -16.10 -6.54
C LEU A 33 -5.71 -17.50 -7.01
N HIS A 34 -6.67 -18.24 -7.54
CA HIS A 34 -6.43 -19.51 -8.23
C HIS A 34 -6.67 -19.37 -9.72
N LEU A 35 -5.62 -19.53 -10.54
CA LEU A 35 -5.69 -19.36 -11.99
C LEU A 35 -6.67 -20.33 -12.68
N ALA A 36 -6.92 -21.50 -12.09
CA ALA A 36 -7.91 -22.46 -12.58
C ALA A 36 -9.37 -22.06 -12.26
N LYS A 37 -9.58 -21.03 -11.43
CA LYS A 37 -10.90 -20.59 -10.95
C LYS A 37 -11.17 -19.12 -11.30
N VAL A 38 -10.53 -18.59 -12.33
CA VAL A 38 -10.64 -17.17 -12.71
C VAL A 38 -12.09 -16.73 -12.93
N ALA A 39 -12.88 -17.52 -13.67
CA ALA A 39 -14.30 -17.22 -13.88
C ALA A 39 -15.08 -17.13 -12.56
N GLN A 40 -14.85 -18.07 -11.63
CA GLN A 40 -15.46 -18.04 -10.31
C GLN A 40 -15.02 -16.81 -9.51
N HIS A 41 -13.72 -16.50 -9.48
CA HIS A 41 -13.22 -15.32 -8.77
C HIS A 41 -13.81 -14.01 -9.29
N LYS A 42 -14.03 -13.89 -10.60
CA LYS A 42 -14.71 -12.75 -11.19
C LYS A 42 -16.17 -12.66 -10.74
N GLN A 43 -16.89 -13.78 -10.73
CA GLN A 43 -18.26 -13.83 -10.25
C GLN A 43 -18.32 -13.46 -8.76
N ASP A 44 -17.48 -14.06 -7.92
CA ASP A 44 -17.41 -13.77 -6.48
C ASP A 44 -17.12 -12.29 -6.20
N LEU A 45 -16.26 -11.66 -7.01
CA LEU A 45 -15.97 -10.25 -6.90
C LEU A 45 -17.17 -9.39 -7.31
N PHE A 46 -17.82 -9.72 -8.43
CA PHE A 46 -19.00 -9.02 -8.90
C PHE A 46 -20.18 -9.17 -7.94
N ASP A 47 -20.39 -10.34 -7.34
CA ASP A 47 -21.45 -10.56 -6.35
C ASP A 47 -21.25 -9.71 -5.09
N LYS A 48 -20.00 -9.40 -4.74
CA LYS A 48 -19.66 -8.56 -3.58
C LYS A 48 -19.65 -7.07 -3.89
N ALA A 49 -19.15 -6.68 -5.06
CA ALA A 49 -18.92 -5.27 -5.42
C ALA A 49 -20.02 -4.69 -6.31
N GLY A 50 -20.69 -5.51 -7.12
CA GLY A 50 -21.71 -5.07 -8.07
C GLY A 50 -21.21 -3.98 -9.01
N ASP A 51 -22.06 -2.99 -9.26
CA ASP A 51 -21.74 -1.77 -10.00
C ASP A 51 -21.26 -0.64 -9.06
N LEU A 52 -20.33 -0.94 -8.15
CA LEU A 52 -19.87 0.00 -7.12
C LEU A 52 -19.44 1.38 -7.67
N PHE A 53 -18.63 1.42 -8.72
CA PHE A 53 -17.92 2.64 -9.13
C PHE A 53 -18.77 3.68 -9.88
N PRO A 54 -19.64 3.33 -10.84
CA PRO A 54 -20.49 4.31 -11.51
C PRO A 54 -21.30 5.24 -10.57
N PRO A 55 -22.02 4.75 -9.53
CA PRO A 55 -22.72 5.63 -8.59
C PRO A 55 -21.77 6.42 -7.69
N LEU A 56 -20.59 5.89 -7.33
CA LEU A 56 -19.57 6.65 -6.58
C LEU A 56 -19.06 7.84 -7.39
N ASN A 57 -18.72 7.62 -8.66
CA ASN A 57 -18.25 8.67 -9.56
C ASN A 57 -19.32 9.73 -9.82
N ALA A 58 -20.57 9.32 -10.09
CA ALA A 58 -21.68 10.25 -10.29
C ALA A 58 -21.93 11.14 -9.05
N ALA A 59 -21.79 10.58 -7.85
CA ALA A 59 -21.90 11.34 -6.61
C ALA A 59 -20.78 12.39 -6.46
N LEU A 60 -19.56 12.07 -6.89
CA LEU A 60 -18.41 12.99 -6.85
C LEU A 60 -18.52 14.09 -7.92
N ASP A 61 -18.99 13.78 -9.12
CA ASP A 61 -19.16 14.76 -10.20
C ASP A 61 -20.21 15.83 -9.87
N GLY A 62 -21.26 15.46 -9.14
CA GLY A 62 -22.30 16.39 -8.69
C GLY A 62 -21.92 17.27 -7.50
N LEU A 63 -20.70 17.14 -6.99
CA LEU A 63 -20.32 17.63 -5.67
C LEU A 63 -19.59 18.97 -5.73
N THR A 64 -20.10 19.95 -4.99
CA THR A 64 -19.40 21.24 -4.83
C THR A 64 -18.35 21.13 -3.73
N VAL A 65 -17.09 21.38 -4.07
CA VAL A 65 -15.94 21.24 -3.15
C VAL A 65 -15.86 22.47 -2.22
N PRO A 66 -15.87 22.28 -0.88
CA PRO A 66 -15.63 23.37 0.07
C PRO A 66 -14.22 23.97 -0.08
N PRO A 67 -14.05 25.28 0.17
CA PRO A 67 -12.73 25.91 0.18
C PRO A 67 -11.76 25.21 1.15
N GLY A 68 -10.55 24.91 0.68
CA GLY A 68 -9.52 24.23 1.46
C GLY A 68 -9.55 22.70 1.40
N LEU A 69 -10.52 22.11 0.69
CA LEU A 69 -10.61 20.66 0.47
C LEU A 69 -10.26 20.23 -0.97
N GLU A 70 -9.76 21.14 -1.81
CA GLU A 70 -9.48 20.90 -3.22
C GLU A 70 -8.44 19.79 -3.42
N GLU A 71 -7.33 19.84 -2.68
CA GLU A 71 -6.27 18.82 -2.78
C GLU A 71 -6.77 17.45 -2.29
N PHE A 72 -7.49 17.43 -1.16
CA PHE A 72 -8.11 16.20 -0.65
C PHE A 72 -9.08 15.62 -1.69
N HIS A 73 -9.94 16.45 -2.27
CA HIS A 73 -10.93 16.02 -3.24
C HIS A 73 -10.28 15.45 -4.50
N GLN A 74 -9.24 16.11 -5.02
CA GLN A 74 -8.48 15.63 -6.17
C GLN A 74 -7.88 14.24 -5.90
N LYS A 75 -7.16 14.08 -4.79
CA LYS A 75 -6.55 12.79 -4.41
C LYS A 75 -7.59 11.70 -4.15
N TRP A 76 -8.72 12.06 -3.56
CA TRP A 76 -9.83 11.13 -3.32
C TRP A 76 -10.42 10.61 -4.65
N ARG A 77 -10.68 11.52 -5.61
CA ARG A 77 -11.14 11.14 -6.95
C ARG A 77 -10.14 10.25 -7.67
N GLU A 78 -8.86 10.58 -7.60
CA GLU A 78 -7.79 9.78 -8.21
C GLU A 78 -7.69 8.39 -7.57
N ALA A 79 -7.86 8.30 -6.24
CA ALA A 79 -7.92 7.02 -5.55
C ALA A 79 -9.10 6.17 -6.03
N VAL A 80 -10.30 6.74 -6.11
CA VAL A 80 -11.51 6.06 -6.59
C VAL A 80 -11.34 5.58 -8.03
N ALA A 81 -10.79 6.42 -8.91
CA ALA A 81 -10.51 6.05 -10.31
C ALA A 81 -9.53 4.88 -10.42
N HIS A 82 -8.45 4.88 -9.64
CA HIS A 82 -7.52 3.75 -9.61
C HIS A 82 -8.15 2.45 -9.07
N LEU A 83 -9.06 2.54 -8.10
CA LEU A 83 -9.79 1.37 -7.62
C LEU A 83 -10.78 0.84 -8.67
N GLU A 84 -11.42 1.73 -9.44
CA GLU A 84 -12.28 1.38 -10.57
C GLU A 84 -11.49 0.70 -11.70
N ASP A 85 -10.34 1.27 -12.08
CA ASP A 85 -9.42 0.69 -13.05
C ASP A 85 -8.98 -0.71 -12.61
N ALA A 86 -8.69 -0.87 -11.33
CA ALA A 86 -8.29 -2.15 -10.76
C ALA A 86 -9.42 -3.19 -10.87
N TYR A 87 -10.64 -2.80 -10.50
CA TYR A 87 -11.84 -3.63 -10.58
C TYR A 87 -12.15 -4.03 -12.02
N THR A 88 -12.19 -3.06 -12.93
CA THR A 88 -12.53 -3.24 -14.34
C THR A 88 -11.48 -4.08 -15.06
N SER A 89 -10.19 -3.83 -14.82
CA SER A 89 -9.10 -4.61 -15.39
C SER A 89 -9.19 -6.08 -14.96
N PHE A 90 -9.51 -6.33 -13.69
CA PHE A 90 -9.67 -7.71 -13.20
C PHE A 90 -10.84 -8.42 -13.91
N LEU A 91 -11.99 -7.77 -14.01
CA LEU A 91 -13.20 -8.35 -14.60
C LEU A 91 -13.10 -8.51 -16.12
N SER A 92 -12.40 -7.63 -16.82
CA SER A 92 -12.32 -7.63 -18.30
C SER A 92 -11.31 -8.63 -18.87
N GLY A 93 -10.34 -9.12 -18.08
CA GLY A 93 -9.30 -10.03 -18.59
C GLY A 93 -9.84 -11.36 -19.10
N SER A 94 -9.77 -11.64 -20.39
CA SER A 94 -10.16 -12.94 -20.97
C SER A 94 -9.20 -14.06 -20.53
N GLU A 95 -9.56 -15.33 -20.75
CA GLU A 95 -8.69 -16.46 -20.45
C GLU A 95 -7.30 -16.34 -21.11
N PHE A 96 -7.23 -15.78 -22.32
CA PHE A 96 -5.99 -15.64 -23.08
C PHE A 96 -5.06 -14.53 -22.57
N ASN A 97 -5.60 -13.47 -21.94
CA ASN A 97 -4.82 -12.30 -21.51
C ASN A 97 -4.98 -11.98 -20.01
N PHE A 98 -5.57 -12.90 -19.23
CA PHE A 98 -5.92 -12.66 -17.84
C PHE A 98 -4.71 -12.23 -17.00
N LEU A 99 -3.54 -12.83 -17.19
CA LEU A 99 -2.34 -12.45 -16.42
C LEU A 99 -1.94 -10.99 -16.65
N VAL A 100 -2.04 -10.49 -17.88
CA VAL A 100 -1.73 -9.08 -18.20
C VAL A 100 -2.74 -8.17 -17.51
N ALA A 101 -4.03 -8.48 -17.66
CA ALA A 101 -5.11 -7.73 -17.04
C ALA A 101 -5.03 -7.77 -15.50
N TYR A 102 -4.62 -8.89 -14.93
CA TYR A 102 -4.38 -9.07 -13.51
C TYR A 102 -3.22 -8.20 -13.01
N PHE A 103 -2.09 -8.14 -13.73
CA PHE A 103 -0.99 -7.25 -13.33
C PHE A 103 -1.36 -5.77 -13.45
N GLN A 104 -2.11 -5.38 -14.47
CA GLN A 104 -2.68 -4.02 -14.58
C GLN A 104 -3.60 -3.73 -13.41
N SER A 105 -4.49 -4.66 -13.08
CA SER A 105 -5.41 -4.58 -11.95
C SER A 105 -4.66 -4.39 -10.62
N ARG A 106 -3.64 -5.22 -10.37
CA ARG A 106 -2.79 -5.11 -9.17
C ARG A 106 -2.11 -3.75 -9.08
N ARG A 107 -1.58 -3.25 -10.19
CA ARG A 107 -0.89 -1.96 -10.21
C ARG A 107 -1.84 -0.82 -9.86
N ALA A 108 -3.00 -0.78 -10.52
CA ALA A 108 -4.03 0.22 -10.23
C ALA A 108 -4.48 0.13 -8.76
N PHE A 109 -4.65 -1.08 -8.22
CA PHE A 109 -5.02 -1.27 -6.82
C PHE A 109 -3.96 -0.73 -5.85
N SER A 110 -2.68 -0.97 -6.11
CA SER A 110 -1.58 -0.39 -5.31
C SER A 110 -1.60 1.14 -5.33
N LEU A 111 -1.78 1.76 -6.51
CA LEU A 111 -1.82 3.21 -6.66
C LEU A 111 -2.99 3.83 -5.88
N GLY A 112 -4.20 3.26 -6.02
CA GLY A 112 -5.36 3.69 -5.25
C GLY A 112 -5.13 3.55 -3.74
N LYS A 113 -4.53 2.44 -3.30
CA LYS A 113 -4.17 2.23 -1.89
C LYS A 113 -3.17 3.26 -1.35
N TYR A 114 -2.18 3.67 -2.14
CA TYR A 114 -1.24 4.71 -1.71
C TYR A 114 -1.89 6.07 -1.52
N LEU A 115 -2.79 6.45 -2.43
CA LEU A 115 -3.57 7.68 -2.28
C LEU A 115 -4.48 7.60 -1.05
N LEU A 116 -5.23 6.51 -0.88
CA LEU A 116 -6.05 6.29 0.32
C LEU A 116 -5.24 6.34 1.61
N TYR A 117 -4.04 5.75 1.59
CA TYR A 117 -3.15 5.80 2.74
C TYR A 117 -2.72 7.24 3.04
N SER A 118 -2.37 8.04 2.02
CA SER A 118 -2.01 9.45 2.20
C SER A 118 -3.14 10.29 2.80
N LEU A 119 -4.40 9.91 2.56
CA LEU A 119 -5.60 10.57 3.05
C LEU A 119 -6.12 10.01 4.38
N ARG A 120 -5.53 8.94 4.92
CA ARG A 120 -6.09 8.10 6.01
C ARG A 120 -6.52 8.86 7.27
N THR A 121 -5.86 9.96 7.62
CA THR A 121 -6.18 10.78 8.79
C THR A 121 -7.50 11.55 8.63
N HIS A 122 -7.99 11.68 7.41
CA HIS A 122 -9.26 12.31 7.07
C HIS A 122 -10.36 11.29 6.72
N LEU A 123 -10.06 9.99 6.81
CA LEU A 123 -10.92 8.88 6.40
C LEU A 123 -11.09 7.90 7.58
N PRO A 124 -11.88 8.27 8.62
CA PRO A 124 -11.97 7.51 9.86
C PRO A 124 -12.54 6.10 9.68
N THR A 125 -13.40 5.89 8.67
CA THR A 125 -13.97 4.57 8.37
C THR A 125 -12.94 3.73 7.62
N LEU A 126 -12.19 4.29 6.66
CA LEU A 126 -11.15 3.54 5.96
C LEU A 126 -9.85 3.34 6.76
N GLN A 127 -9.64 4.11 7.83
CA GLN A 127 -8.48 3.95 8.71
C GLN A 127 -8.30 2.50 9.20
N GLN A 128 -9.41 1.82 9.49
CA GLN A 128 -9.37 0.42 9.95
C GLN A 128 -8.80 -0.56 8.92
N TYR A 129 -8.78 -0.21 7.63
CA TYR A 129 -8.20 -1.04 6.56
C TYR A 129 -6.70 -1.30 6.79
N TRP A 130 -6.00 -0.32 7.38
CA TRP A 130 -4.55 -0.32 7.60
C TRP A 130 -4.13 -0.97 8.91
N LEU A 131 -5.09 -1.49 9.68
CA LEU A 131 -4.85 -2.02 11.02
C LEU A 131 -5.34 -3.47 11.14
N LEU A 132 -4.64 -4.23 11.97
CA LEU A 132 -5.09 -5.54 12.43
C LEU A 132 -6.21 -5.37 13.48
N PRO A 133 -7.16 -6.31 13.58
CA PRO A 133 -8.31 -6.19 14.46
C PRO A 133 -7.96 -5.87 15.93
N GLU A 134 -6.88 -6.46 16.44
CA GLU A 134 -6.45 -6.32 17.83
C GLU A 134 -6.04 -4.90 18.24
N VAL A 135 -5.71 -4.02 17.29
CA VAL A 135 -5.29 -2.64 17.57
C VAL A 135 -6.31 -1.58 17.16
N LEU A 136 -7.47 -1.98 16.60
CA LEU A 136 -8.53 -1.04 16.21
C LEU A 136 -9.02 -0.14 17.37
N PRO A 137 -9.12 -0.60 18.63
CA PRO A 137 -9.45 0.27 19.76
C PRO A 137 -8.42 1.38 20.00
N ARG A 138 -7.17 1.17 19.58
CA ARG A 138 -6.03 2.07 19.76
C ARG A 138 -5.63 2.81 18.48
N ARG A 139 -6.50 2.84 17.46
CA ARG A 139 -6.20 3.41 16.14
C ARG A 139 -5.70 4.86 16.19
N ALA A 140 -6.25 5.68 17.08
CA ALA A 140 -5.84 7.08 17.23
C ALA A 140 -4.39 7.20 17.74
N GLU A 141 -3.98 6.33 18.66
CA GLU A 141 -2.59 6.29 19.15
C GLU A 141 -1.61 5.96 18.01
N LEU A 142 -1.99 5.03 17.11
CA LEU A 142 -1.16 4.60 15.99
C LEU A 142 -1.05 5.62 14.84
N GLU A 143 -1.79 6.74 14.89
CA GLU A 143 -1.58 7.88 13.98
C GLU A 143 -0.96 9.08 14.68
N THR A 144 -0.78 9.04 16.01
CA THR A 144 -0.30 10.21 16.75
C THR A 144 1.23 10.28 16.65
N PRO A 145 1.80 11.30 15.99
CA PRO A 145 3.24 11.44 15.88
C PRO A 145 3.86 11.81 17.23
N VAL A 146 5.10 11.38 17.44
CA VAL A 146 5.86 11.73 18.65
C VAL A 146 6.31 13.19 18.55
N ALA A 147 6.00 13.98 19.57
CA ALA A 147 6.29 15.41 19.58
C ALA A 147 7.79 15.68 19.46
N GLY A 148 8.17 16.64 18.61
CA GLY A 148 9.56 17.04 18.39
C GLY A 148 10.36 16.11 17.48
N VAL A 149 9.78 15.01 16.99
CA VAL A 149 10.43 14.15 16.00
C VAL A 149 10.27 14.75 14.60
N THR A 150 11.39 15.01 13.93
CA THR A 150 11.44 15.56 12.57
C THR A 150 11.70 14.52 11.48
N ALA A 151 11.99 13.28 11.88
CA ALA A 151 12.21 12.18 10.94
C ALA A 151 10.92 11.88 10.17
N SER A 152 11.06 11.60 8.87
CA SER A 152 9.92 11.27 8.01
C SER A 152 9.28 9.94 8.43
N THR A 153 7.96 9.93 8.59
CA THR A 153 7.18 8.74 8.93
C THR A 153 6.10 8.44 7.91
N GLY A 154 5.46 7.29 8.01
CA GLY A 154 4.49 6.79 7.06
C GLY A 154 5.16 6.06 5.90
N VAL A 155 4.47 6.01 4.77
CA VAL A 155 4.98 5.41 3.52
C VAL A 155 5.76 6.46 2.74
N MET A 156 6.95 6.08 2.28
CA MET A 156 7.83 6.89 1.44
C MET A 156 8.32 6.07 0.26
N HIS A 157 8.46 6.71 -0.90
CA HIS A 157 9.13 6.17 -2.08
C HIS A 157 10.36 7.01 -2.36
N ARG A 158 11.54 6.38 -2.43
CA ARG A 158 12.80 7.06 -2.63
C ARG A 158 13.43 6.62 -3.95
N PRO A 159 13.88 7.58 -4.78
CA PRO A 159 14.48 7.26 -6.06
C PRO A 159 15.81 6.52 -5.88
N GLY A 160 16.23 5.83 -6.94
CA GLY A 160 17.57 5.26 -6.99
C GLY A 160 18.66 6.33 -7.09
N THR A 161 19.86 5.94 -6.70
CA THR A 161 21.10 6.70 -6.83
C THR A 161 22.14 5.84 -7.56
N ASP A 162 23.35 6.36 -7.74
CA ASP A 162 24.47 5.56 -8.26
C ASP A 162 24.86 4.40 -7.32
N ALA A 163 24.54 4.51 -6.03
CA ALA A 163 24.90 3.54 -5.00
C ALA A 163 23.83 2.45 -4.80
N HIS A 164 22.56 2.72 -5.13
CA HIS A 164 21.45 1.79 -4.91
C HIS A 164 20.25 2.05 -5.82
N GLY A 165 19.44 1.02 -6.07
CA GLY A 165 18.15 1.13 -6.76
C GLY A 165 17.10 1.93 -5.97
N GLU A 166 15.96 2.22 -6.59
CA GLU A 166 14.81 2.82 -5.90
C GLU A 166 14.29 1.89 -4.79
N TYR A 167 13.66 2.46 -3.77
CA TYR A 167 13.07 1.67 -2.70
C TYR A 167 11.86 2.34 -2.08
N SER A 168 11.01 1.52 -1.47
CA SER A 168 9.88 1.99 -0.68
C SER A 168 10.12 1.67 0.79
N LEU A 169 9.71 2.58 1.66
CA LEU A 169 9.95 2.52 3.08
C LEU A 169 8.64 2.79 3.82
N TYR A 170 8.35 1.98 4.82
CA TYR A 170 7.35 2.30 5.82
C TYR A 170 8.02 2.48 7.18
N VAL A 171 7.81 3.65 7.79
CA VAL A 171 8.21 3.96 9.17
C VAL A 171 6.94 4.27 9.96
N PRO A 172 6.69 3.63 11.11
CA PRO A 172 5.48 3.90 11.88
C PRO A 172 5.33 5.37 12.26
N GLU A 173 4.09 5.88 12.24
CA GLU A 173 3.79 7.28 12.60
C GLU A 173 4.19 7.60 14.04
N THR A 174 4.19 6.57 14.89
CA THR A 174 4.63 6.62 16.29
C THR A 174 6.14 6.48 16.45
N TYR A 175 6.91 6.75 15.39
CA TYR A 175 8.38 6.67 15.42
C TYR A 175 8.96 7.56 16.51
N ASP A 176 9.78 6.95 17.37
CA ASP A 176 10.50 7.60 18.46
C ASP A 176 11.99 7.23 18.32
N PRO A 177 12.90 8.21 18.17
CA PRO A 177 14.33 7.93 18.08
C PRO A 177 14.94 7.40 19.38
N ASN A 178 14.24 7.50 20.52
CA ASN A 178 14.71 7.02 21.82
C ASN A 178 14.51 5.51 22.02
N ARG A 179 13.82 4.83 21.10
CA ARG A 179 13.66 3.37 21.11
C ARG A 179 14.29 2.75 19.87
N ARG A 180 14.74 1.50 20.00
CA ARG A 180 15.31 0.73 18.88
C ARG A 180 14.21 -0.04 18.14
N TRP A 181 14.09 0.19 16.83
CA TRP A 181 13.02 -0.35 15.97
C TRP A 181 13.48 -1.59 15.19
N PRO A 182 12.69 -2.68 15.19
CA PRO A 182 12.92 -3.78 14.27
C PRO A 182 12.75 -3.32 12.82
N LEU A 183 13.51 -3.94 11.91
CA LEU A 183 13.43 -3.73 10.47
C LEU A 183 13.12 -5.05 9.76
N ILE A 184 12.15 -5.02 8.84
CA ILE A 184 11.93 -6.08 7.86
C ILE A 184 12.38 -5.58 6.48
N ILE A 185 13.27 -6.32 5.84
CA ILE A 185 13.65 -6.13 4.43
C ILE A 185 12.80 -7.10 3.60
N ALA A 186 11.84 -6.56 2.85
CA ALA A 186 10.85 -7.30 2.08
C ALA A 186 11.20 -7.30 0.58
N LEU A 187 11.64 -8.44 0.07
CA LEU A 187 12.09 -8.61 -1.31
C LEU A 187 10.95 -9.09 -2.22
N HIS A 188 10.57 -8.27 -3.20
CA HIS A 188 9.50 -8.57 -4.15
C HIS A 188 9.79 -9.83 -5.02
N GLY A 189 8.78 -10.44 -5.64
CA GLY A 189 9.00 -11.55 -6.57
C GLY A 189 9.49 -11.12 -7.95
N GLY A 190 9.81 -12.06 -8.84
CA GLY A 190 10.25 -11.74 -10.19
C GLY A 190 9.27 -10.83 -10.93
N HIS A 191 9.78 -9.83 -11.66
CA HIS A 191 9.00 -8.76 -12.30
C HIS A 191 8.20 -7.86 -11.34
N GLY A 192 8.32 -8.07 -10.03
CA GLY A 192 7.68 -7.26 -9.01
C GLY A 192 8.37 -5.91 -8.80
N ARG A 193 7.80 -5.15 -7.87
CA ARG A 193 8.28 -3.83 -7.49
C ARG A 193 8.30 -3.70 -5.96
N GLY A 194 9.20 -2.87 -5.46
CA GLY A 194 9.32 -2.60 -4.03
C GLY A 194 8.06 -1.92 -3.47
N ASP A 195 7.50 -0.96 -4.20
CA ASP A 195 6.25 -0.30 -3.84
C ASP A 195 5.09 -1.30 -3.74
N ASP A 196 4.87 -2.16 -4.71
CA ASP A 196 3.76 -3.11 -4.63
C ASP A 196 3.90 -4.11 -3.47
N TYR A 197 5.13 -4.57 -3.18
CA TYR A 197 5.36 -5.56 -2.12
C TYR A 197 5.33 -4.97 -0.71
N LEU A 198 5.64 -3.68 -0.55
CA LEU A 198 5.52 -2.97 0.74
C LEU A 198 4.10 -3.09 1.31
N LEU A 199 3.07 -2.97 0.46
CA LEU A 199 1.66 -2.96 0.86
C LEU A 199 1.22 -4.27 1.54
N THR A 200 1.86 -5.40 1.23
CA THR A 200 1.62 -6.68 1.92
C THR A 200 2.03 -6.62 3.40
N TRP A 201 3.02 -5.80 3.73
CA TRP A 201 3.57 -5.67 5.07
C TRP A 201 3.03 -4.47 5.85
N LEU A 202 2.41 -3.50 5.18
CA LEU A 202 1.99 -2.23 5.78
C LEU A 202 1.02 -2.42 6.96
N ARG A 203 -0.04 -3.22 6.78
CA ARG A 203 -1.04 -3.45 7.85
C ARG A 203 -0.43 -4.06 9.11
N PRO A 204 0.31 -5.19 9.05
CA PRO A 204 0.93 -5.74 10.24
C PRO A 204 2.04 -4.84 10.79
N ALA A 205 2.82 -4.14 9.93
CA ALA A 205 3.86 -3.21 10.38
C ALA A 205 3.31 -2.04 11.20
N LYS A 206 2.24 -1.40 10.71
CA LYS A 206 1.56 -0.32 11.43
C LYS A 206 0.98 -0.80 12.75
N SER A 207 0.45 -2.01 12.77
CA SER A 207 -0.23 -2.58 13.94
C SER A 207 0.73 -3.07 15.02
N LYS A 208 1.90 -3.61 14.62
CA LYS A 208 2.86 -4.23 15.53
C LYS A 208 4.08 -3.35 15.83
N GLY A 209 4.31 -2.29 15.03
CA GLY A 209 5.33 -1.28 15.29
C GLY A 209 6.74 -1.69 14.85
N TYR A 210 6.94 -1.90 13.56
CA TYR A 210 8.27 -2.12 12.96
C TYR A 210 8.40 -1.41 11.61
N ILE A 211 9.65 -1.15 11.22
CA ILE A 211 9.99 -0.50 9.94
C ILE A 211 10.01 -1.57 8.85
N VAL A 212 9.57 -1.21 7.64
CA VAL A 212 9.66 -2.08 6.46
C VAL A 212 10.41 -1.38 5.35
N LEU A 213 11.55 -1.96 4.94
CA LEU A 213 12.25 -1.60 3.72
C LEU A 213 11.83 -2.58 2.61
N SER A 214 11.38 -2.06 1.47
CA SER A 214 11.06 -2.83 0.29
C SER A 214 11.87 -2.31 -0.91
N PRO A 215 13.07 -2.86 -1.15
CA PRO A 215 13.95 -2.39 -2.22
C PRO A 215 13.50 -2.91 -3.58
N LYS A 216 13.79 -2.17 -4.65
CA LYS A 216 13.66 -2.64 -6.02
C LYS A 216 14.98 -3.26 -6.48
N SER A 217 14.91 -4.48 -7.03
CA SER A 217 16.05 -5.09 -7.73
C SER A 217 16.58 -4.21 -8.86
N LEU A 218 17.88 -4.27 -9.16
CA LEU A 218 18.50 -3.42 -10.18
C LEU A 218 18.06 -3.74 -11.62
N ASP A 219 17.47 -4.91 -11.85
CA ASP A 219 16.94 -5.35 -13.15
C ASP A 219 15.47 -5.81 -13.00
N ARG A 220 14.93 -6.58 -13.96
CA ARG A 220 13.58 -7.16 -13.90
C ARG A 220 13.37 -8.07 -12.69
N THR A 221 14.44 -8.67 -12.16
CA THR A 221 14.42 -9.51 -10.97
C THR A 221 15.79 -9.51 -10.28
N TRP A 222 15.88 -10.16 -9.13
CA TRP A 222 17.10 -10.34 -8.36
C TRP A 222 18.11 -11.21 -9.09
N SER A 223 19.36 -10.76 -9.19
CA SER A 223 20.37 -11.52 -9.93
C SER A 223 20.90 -12.70 -9.13
N ILE A 224 20.61 -13.94 -9.57
CA ILE A 224 21.23 -15.15 -8.99
C ILE A 224 22.67 -15.36 -9.46
N TYR A 225 23.02 -14.85 -10.64
CA TYR A 225 24.36 -15.00 -11.22
C TYR A 225 25.35 -13.94 -10.73
N GLN A 226 24.84 -12.76 -10.35
CA GLN A 226 25.63 -11.65 -9.83
C GLN A 226 24.99 -11.06 -8.56
N PRO A 227 24.74 -11.87 -7.51
CA PRO A 227 23.97 -11.44 -6.35
C PRO A 227 24.60 -10.25 -5.62
N ASN A 228 25.93 -10.15 -5.68
CA ASN A 228 26.68 -9.04 -5.09
C ASN A 228 26.25 -7.64 -5.60
N ARG A 229 25.62 -7.53 -6.78
CA ARG A 229 25.12 -6.23 -7.26
C ARG A 229 23.91 -5.76 -6.45
N ASP A 230 22.89 -6.61 -6.35
CA ASP A 230 21.69 -6.31 -5.58
C ASP A 230 21.98 -6.29 -4.07
N ILE A 231 22.86 -7.16 -3.55
CA ILE A 231 23.32 -7.14 -2.15
C ILE A 231 23.93 -5.78 -1.80
N ARG A 232 24.88 -5.29 -2.61
CA ARG A 232 25.50 -3.97 -2.37
C ARG A 232 24.46 -2.85 -2.40
N SER A 233 23.52 -2.89 -3.35
CA SER A 233 22.42 -1.91 -3.39
C SER A 233 21.60 -1.94 -2.11
N ILE A 234 21.24 -3.11 -1.59
CA ILE A 234 20.46 -3.26 -0.35
C ILE A 234 21.26 -2.77 0.86
N LEU A 235 22.55 -3.11 0.95
CA LEU A 235 23.43 -2.66 2.04
C LEU A 235 23.61 -1.14 2.03
N SER A 236 23.79 -0.52 0.86
CA SER A 236 23.84 0.94 0.73
C SER A 236 22.55 1.61 1.22
N ILE A 237 21.37 1.03 0.93
CA ILE A 237 20.11 1.54 1.47
C ILE A 237 20.07 1.38 2.99
N LEU A 238 20.50 0.22 3.50
CA LEU A 238 20.52 -0.05 4.93
C LEU A 238 21.41 0.95 5.68
N GLU A 239 22.58 1.29 5.15
CA GLU A 239 23.46 2.32 5.72
C GLU A 239 22.74 3.68 5.85
N VAL A 240 22.06 4.13 4.78
CA VAL A 240 21.24 5.36 4.82
C VAL A 240 20.16 5.27 5.90
N LEU A 241 19.48 4.14 6.03
CA LEU A 241 18.44 3.98 7.04
C LEU A 241 18.98 3.90 8.47
N LEU A 242 20.17 3.33 8.67
CA LEU A 242 20.82 3.28 9.98
C LEU A 242 21.25 4.66 10.47
N ASP A 243 21.56 5.58 9.55
CA ASP A 243 21.88 6.97 9.86
C ASP A 243 20.61 7.80 10.16
N GLU A 244 19.51 7.52 9.47
CA GLU A 244 18.26 8.28 9.61
C GLU A 244 17.35 7.80 10.74
N TYR A 245 17.35 6.51 11.04
CA TYR A 245 16.43 5.88 11.97
C TYR A 245 17.14 5.06 13.05
N ALA A 246 16.58 5.06 14.27
CA ALA A 246 17.03 4.28 15.40
C ALA A 246 16.65 2.79 15.23
N ILE A 247 17.22 2.14 14.23
CA ILE A 247 17.02 0.71 13.95
C ILE A 247 17.79 -0.13 14.97
N ASP A 248 17.19 -1.25 15.35
CA ASP A 248 17.84 -2.30 16.14
C ASP A 248 18.59 -3.26 15.21
N THR A 249 19.92 -3.18 15.20
CA THR A 249 20.76 -4.04 14.35
C THR A 249 20.70 -5.51 14.75
N GLY A 250 20.24 -5.85 15.97
CA GLY A 250 19.97 -7.22 16.39
C GLY A 250 18.61 -7.76 15.96
N ARG A 251 17.75 -6.92 15.37
CA ARG A 251 16.39 -7.27 14.91
C ARG A 251 16.13 -6.78 13.48
N ILE A 252 17.06 -7.09 12.58
CA ILE A 252 16.90 -6.95 11.14
C ILE A 252 16.55 -8.33 10.57
N PHE A 253 15.41 -8.41 9.89
CA PHE A 253 14.91 -9.64 9.28
C PHE A 253 14.77 -9.46 7.78
N VAL A 254 15.05 -10.52 7.02
CA VAL A 254 14.91 -10.53 5.57
C VAL A 254 13.84 -11.55 5.19
N THR A 255 12.99 -11.18 4.25
CA THR A 255 11.94 -12.03 3.69
C THR A 255 11.78 -11.74 2.21
N GLY A 256 11.18 -12.66 1.47
CA GLY A 256 10.82 -12.39 0.09
C GLY A 256 9.81 -13.35 -0.50
N LEU A 257 9.29 -12.99 -1.66
CA LEU A 257 8.35 -13.78 -2.46
C LEU A 257 9.07 -14.37 -3.68
N SER A 258 8.89 -15.66 -3.99
CA SER A 258 9.42 -16.29 -5.22
C SER A 258 10.93 -16.01 -5.42
N ASP A 259 11.35 -15.41 -6.53
CA ASP A 259 12.74 -14.97 -6.76
C ASP A 259 13.34 -14.16 -5.60
N GLY A 260 12.57 -13.27 -4.96
CA GLY A 260 13.01 -12.53 -3.79
C GLY A 260 13.17 -13.40 -2.55
N GLY A 261 12.36 -14.47 -2.43
CA GLY A 261 12.52 -15.48 -1.38
C GLY A 261 13.78 -16.33 -1.59
N THR A 262 14.08 -16.69 -2.84
CA THR A 262 15.37 -17.32 -3.19
C THR A 262 16.53 -16.38 -2.90
N PHE A 263 16.42 -15.12 -3.29
CA PHE A 263 17.47 -14.12 -3.08
C PHE A 263 17.71 -13.79 -1.60
N ALA A 264 16.69 -13.91 -0.74
CA ALA A 264 16.83 -13.70 0.70
C ALA A 264 17.89 -14.62 1.33
N TYR A 265 18.18 -15.80 0.76
CA TYR A 265 19.25 -16.69 1.22
C TYR A 265 20.66 -16.27 0.79
N ALA A 266 20.75 -15.34 -0.16
CA ALA A 266 22.03 -14.80 -0.64
C ALA A 266 22.46 -13.52 0.12
N LEU A 267 21.54 -12.89 0.86
CA LEU A 267 21.77 -11.67 1.64
C LEU A 267 22.30 -11.99 3.04
#